data_AF-A0A2D7K4W3-F1
#
_entry.id   AF-A0A2D7K4W3-F1
#
_cell.length_a   1.000
_cell.length_b   1.000
_cell.length_c   1.000
_cell.angle_alpha   90.00
_cell.angle_beta   90.00
_cell.angle_gamma   90.00
#
_symmetry.space_group_name_H-M   'P 1'
#
loop_
_entity.id
_entity.type
_entity.pdbx_description
1 polymer ?
#
loop_
_entity_poly.entity_id
_entity_poly.type
_entity_poly.pdbx_seq_one_letter_code
_entity_poly.pdbx_strand_id
1 'polypeptide(L)'
;MSIDDITPEEWDQQIDNKATNRQVGGDHYKKLKITPTDYVYANGLSWNLGNVVKYVTRNKDDVIKDLLKAKHYIDLELEMVHGVDAEGKVIGPYRIETKV
;
A
#
# COMPACT_ATOMS: atom_id res chain seq x y z
N MET A 1 1.10 -1.89 35.16
CA MET A 1 2.24 -0.96 35.28
C MET A 1 1.70 0.44 35.10
N SER A 2 2.04 1.38 35.98
CA SER A 2 1.67 2.78 35.81
C SER A 2 2.41 3.35 34.59
N ILE A 3 1.82 4.34 33.92
CA ILE A 3 2.50 5.04 32.82
C ILE A 3 3.72 5.84 33.33
N ASP A 4 3.76 6.08 34.64
CA ASP A 4 4.80 6.85 35.33
C ASP A 4 6.08 6.04 35.60
N ASP A 5 6.06 4.71 35.38
CA ASP A 5 7.18 3.81 35.71
C ASP A 5 7.97 3.34 34.47
N ILE A 6 7.66 3.82 33.26
CA ILE A 6 8.32 3.40 32.01
C ILE A 6 9.56 4.26 31.73
N THR A 7 10.72 3.63 31.50
CA THR A 7 11.96 4.36 31.14
C THR A 7 11.97 4.82 29.67
N PRO A 8 12.73 5.86 29.31
CA PRO A 8 12.89 6.26 27.91
C PRO A 8 13.34 5.12 26.98
N GLU A 9 14.20 4.20 27.44
CA GLU A 9 14.61 3.05 26.63
C GLU A 9 13.46 2.07 26.36
N GLU A 10 12.53 1.92 27.32
CA GLU A 10 11.33 1.08 27.17
C GLU A 10 10.28 1.72 26.24
N TRP A 11 10.25 3.05 26.14
CA TRP A 11 9.48 3.78 25.12
C TRP A 11 10.04 3.55 23.72
N ASP A 12 11.36 3.63 23.55
CA ASP A 12 12.02 3.44 22.26
C ASP A 12 11.85 2.01 21.74
N GLN A 13 11.95 1.00 22.62
CA GLN A 13 11.65 -0.40 22.25
C GLN A 13 10.21 -0.61 21.81
N GLN A 14 9.25 0.14 22.36
CA GLN A 14 7.85 0.04 21.92
C GLN A 14 7.62 0.67 20.54
N ILE A 15 8.40 1.69 20.17
CA ILE A 15 8.33 2.31 18.84
C ILE A 15 8.82 1.35 17.77
N ASP A 16 9.93 0.65 18.00
CA ASP A 16 10.48 -0.32 17.04
C ASP A 16 9.58 -1.54 16.82
N ASN A 17 8.76 -1.87 17.82
CA ASN A 17 7.79 -2.96 17.74
C ASN A 17 6.52 -2.62 16.95
N LYS A 18 6.31 -1.35 16.58
CA LYS A 18 5.14 -0.93 15.77
C LYS A 18 5.19 -1.61 14.40
N ALA A 19 4.03 -2.04 13.91
CA ALA A 19 3.91 -2.68 12.60
C ALA A 19 4.38 -1.78 11.44
N THR A 20 4.24 -0.45 11.57
CA THR A 20 4.73 0.53 10.60
C THR A 20 6.26 0.59 10.51
N ASN A 21 6.95 0.23 11.60
CA ASN A 21 8.41 0.25 11.71
C ASN A 21 9.04 -1.13 11.48
N ARG A 22 8.22 -2.18 11.34
CA ARG A 22 8.66 -3.56 11.24
C ARG A 22 8.12 -4.24 9.99
N GLN A 23 9.02 -4.62 9.08
CA GLN A 23 8.67 -5.49 7.95
C GLN A 23 8.84 -6.97 8.32
N VAL A 24 7.80 -7.77 8.11
CA VAL A 24 7.85 -9.24 8.28
C VAL A 24 8.28 -9.89 6.97
N GLY A 25 9.54 -10.33 6.91
CA GLY A 25 10.11 -11.05 5.76
C GLY A 25 10.58 -10.13 4.62
N GLY A 26 11.71 -10.47 4.01
CA GLY A 26 12.38 -9.65 2.99
C GLY A 26 12.87 -8.29 3.51
N ASP A 27 13.34 -7.44 2.60
CA ASP A 27 13.85 -6.09 2.91
C ASP A 27 13.38 -5.00 1.92
N HIS A 28 12.45 -5.33 1.02
CA HIS A 28 12.07 -4.50 -0.12
C HIS A 28 11.48 -3.12 0.21
N TYR A 29 11.02 -2.88 1.44
CA TYR A 29 10.57 -1.55 1.88
C TYR A 29 11.43 -0.93 2.99
N LYS A 30 12.36 -1.69 3.60
CA LYS A 30 13.18 -1.24 4.74
C LYS A 30 14.12 -0.08 4.42
N LYS A 31 14.49 0.07 3.15
CA LYS A 31 15.44 1.11 2.67
C LYS A 31 14.73 2.35 2.13
N LEU A 32 13.40 2.38 2.14
CA LEU A 32 12.64 3.49 1.60
C LEU A 32 12.53 4.62 2.61
N LYS A 33 12.52 5.85 2.11
CA LYS A 33 12.26 7.04 2.93
C LYS A 33 10.81 7.11 3.41
N ILE A 34 9.89 6.57 2.62
CA ILE A 34 8.44 6.49 2.90
C ILE A 34 7.99 5.11 2.46
N THR A 35 7.25 4.38 3.30
CA THR A 35 6.72 3.07 2.90
C THR A 35 5.50 3.23 1.98
N PRO A 36 5.20 2.25 1.11
CA PRO A 36 3.99 2.31 0.28
C PRO A 36 2.71 2.50 1.11
N THR A 37 2.64 1.87 2.28
CA THR A 37 1.49 1.99 3.20
C THR A 37 1.33 3.43 3.67
N ASP A 38 2.40 4.08 4.14
CA ASP A 38 2.33 5.45 4.64
C ASP A 38 1.87 6.42 3.55
N TYR A 39 2.40 6.26 2.33
CA TYR A 39 2.00 7.09 1.18
C TYR A 39 0.50 6.91 0.85
N VAL A 40 0.00 5.67 0.86
CA VAL A 40 -1.40 5.34 0.56
C VAL A 40 -2.35 5.97 1.56
N TYR A 41 -2.08 5.82 2.85
CA TYR A 41 -2.92 6.40 3.90
C TYR A 41 -2.84 7.93 3.92
N ALA A 42 -1.65 8.51 3.74
CA ALA A 42 -1.47 9.96 3.74
C ALA A 42 -2.21 10.67 2.59
N ASN A 43 -2.43 9.97 1.46
CA ASN A 43 -3.07 10.53 0.27
C ASN A 43 -4.48 9.98 0.02
N GLY A 44 -5.03 9.15 0.93
CA GLY A 44 -6.38 8.60 0.80
C GLY A 44 -6.60 7.79 -0.48
N LEU A 45 -5.58 7.04 -0.93
CA LEU A 45 -5.68 6.27 -2.16
C LEU A 45 -6.62 5.06 -2.00
N SER A 46 -7.30 4.69 -3.09
CA SER A 46 -8.12 3.48 -3.15
C SER A 46 -7.25 2.23 -2.93
N TRP A 47 -7.89 1.10 -2.60
CA TRP A 47 -7.20 -0.19 -2.49
C TRP A 47 -6.43 -0.55 -3.77
N ASN A 48 -7.00 -0.27 -4.94
CA ASN A 48 -6.34 -0.57 -6.22
C ASN A 48 -5.13 0.32 -6.42
N LEU A 49 -5.27 1.64 -6.25
CA LEU A 49 -4.18 2.59 -6.37
C LEU A 49 -3.07 2.33 -5.33
N GLY A 50 -3.44 1.88 -4.13
CA GLY A 50 -2.46 1.47 -3.13
C GLY A 50 -1.66 0.22 -3.53
N ASN A 51 -2.29 -0.73 -4.21
CA ASN A 51 -1.56 -1.85 -4.81
C ASN A 51 -0.66 -1.40 -5.97
N VAL A 52 -1.06 -0.41 -6.78
CA VAL A 52 -0.18 0.18 -7.79
C VAL A 52 1.10 0.71 -7.13
N VAL A 53 0.97 1.60 -6.13
CA VAL A 53 2.13 2.16 -5.39
C VAL A 53 3.01 1.06 -4.80
N LYS A 54 2.41 0.07 -4.16
CA LYS A 54 3.11 -1.10 -3.60
C LYS A 54 3.93 -1.83 -4.66
N TYR A 55 3.35 -2.16 -5.82
CA TYR A 55 4.06 -2.96 -6.83
C TYR A 55 5.11 -2.17 -7.61
N VAL A 56 4.91 -0.88 -7.88
CA VAL A 56 5.94 -0.05 -8.54
C VAL A 56 7.10 0.28 -7.61
N THR A 57 6.87 0.29 -6.30
CA THR A 57 7.88 0.59 -5.29
C THR A 57 8.66 -0.65 -4.85
N ARG A 58 8.08 -1.84 -4.98
CA ARG A 58 8.69 -3.09 -4.50
C ARG A 58 9.93 -3.45 -5.32
N ASN A 59 11.08 -3.50 -4.67
CA ASN A 59 12.32 -3.98 -5.28
C ASN A 59 12.49 -5.50 -5.05
N LYS A 60 12.07 -6.32 -6.02
CA LYS A 60 12.16 -7.79 -6.00
C LYS A 60 12.82 -8.30 -7.28
N ASP A 61 13.24 -9.56 -7.28
CA ASP A 61 13.96 -10.19 -8.41
C ASP A 61 13.14 -10.24 -9.72
N ASP A 62 11.81 -10.24 -9.63
CA ASP A 62 10.90 -10.30 -10.78
C ASP A 62 10.11 -8.99 -10.96
N VAL A 63 10.83 -7.96 -11.41
CA VAL A 63 10.28 -6.62 -11.66
C VAL A 63 9.17 -6.66 -12.71
N ILE A 64 9.30 -7.49 -13.75
CA ILE A 64 8.31 -7.56 -14.84
C ILE A 64 6.96 -8.03 -14.31
N LYS A 65 6.93 -9.08 -13.49
CA LYS A 65 5.69 -9.55 -12.88
C LYS A 65 5.06 -8.53 -11.95
N ASP A 66 5.85 -7.64 -11.35
CA ASP A 66 5.35 -6.59 -10.48
C ASP A 66 4.77 -5.42 -11.26
N LEU A 67 5.40 -5.03 -12.36
CA LEU A 67 4.84 -4.07 -13.31
C LEU A 67 3.54 -4.59 -13.95
N LEU A 68 3.46 -5.88 -14.26
CA LEU A 68 2.22 -6.50 -14.77
C LEU A 68 1.09 -6.48 -13.73
N LYS A 69 1.40 -6.71 -12.44
CA LYS A 69 0.41 -6.55 -11.36
C LYS A 69 0.00 -5.09 -11.19
N ALA A 70 0.94 -4.15 -11.25
CA ALA A 70 0.64 -2.72 -11.18
C ALA A 70 -0.32 -2.32 -12.31
N LYS A 71 -0.05 -2.75 -13.55
CA LYS A 71 -0.97 -2.55 -14.68
C LYS A 71 -2.35 -3.14 -14.40
N HIS A 72 -2.42 -4.38 -13.93
CA HIS A 72 -3.71 -5.00 -13.61
C HIS A 72 -4.53 -4.20 -12.58
N TYR A 73 -3.89 -3.65 -11.55
CA TYR A 73 -4.59 -2.81 -10.58
C TYR A 73 -5.03 -1.45 -11.15
N ILE A 74 -4.34 -0.91 -12.15
CA ILE A 74 -4.82 0.26 -12.91
C ILE A 74 -6.09 -0.13 -13.68
N ASP A 75 -6.06 -1.26 -14.38
CA ASP A 75 -7.21 -1.76 -15.14
C ASP A 75 -8.42 -2.02 -14.22
N LEU A 76 -8.21 -2.53 -12.99
CA LEU A 76 -9.27 -2.68 -11.98
C LEU A 76 -9.84 -1.35 -11.47
N GLU A 77 -9.01 -0.31 -11.30
CA GLU A 77 -9.50 1.02 -10.89
C GLU A 77 -10.38 1.62 -11.99
N LEU A 78 -9.94 1.50 -13.25
CA LEU A 78 -10.71 1.94 -14.42
C LEU A 78 -12.08 1.24 -14.46
N GLU A 79 -12.12 -0.08 -14.27
CA GLU A 79 -13.35 -0.86 -14.31
C GLU A 79 -14.27 -0.55 -13.11
N MET A 80 -13.76 -0.71 -11.89
CA MET A 80 -14.57 -0.77 -10.67
C MET A 80 -14.92 0.61 -10.08
N VAL A 81 -14.15 1.65 -10.41
CA VAL A 81 -14.32 3.00 -9.86
C VAL A 81 -14.79 3.97 -10.95
N HIS A 82 -14.25 3.84 -12.16
CA HIS A 82 -14.52 4.77 -13.26
C HIS A 82 -15.49 4.24 -14.32
N GLY A 83 -15.80 2.93 -14.33
CA GLY A 83 -16.76 2.35 -15.28
C GLY A 83 -16.27 2.39 -16.73
N VAL A 84 -14.96 2.23 -16.94
CA VAL A 84 -14.33 2.13 -18.26
C VAL A 84 -13.41 0.91 -18.35
N ASP A 85 -13.16 0.39 -19.55
CA ASP A 85 -12.18 -0.66 -19.77
C ASP A 85 -10.73 -0.11 -19.78
N ALA A 86 -9.75 -0.99 -20.02
CA ALA A 86 -8.33 -0.65 -20.05
C ALA A 86 -7.96 0.36 -21.16
N GLU A 87 -8.82 0.49 -22.18
CA GLU A 87 -8.69 1.43 -23.28
C GLU A 87 -9.49 2.73 -23.04
N GLY A 88 -10.18 2.85 -21.89
CA GLY A 88 -10.97 4.01 -21.51
C GLY A 88 -12.35 4.07 -22.16
N LYS A 89 -12.81 2.98 -22.78
CA LYS A 89 -14.16 2.90 -23.35
C LYS A 89 -15.18 2.60 -22.26
N VAL A 90 -16.29 3.32 -22.30
CA VAL A 90 -17.37 3.21 -21.31
C VAL A 90 -17.99 1.81 -21.32
N ILE A 91 -17.97 1.14 -20.18
CA ILE A 91 -18.63 -0.16 -19.94
C ILE A 91 -19.97 0.00 -19.22
N GLY A 92 -20.21 1.15 -18.57
CA GLY A 92 -21.40 1.44 -17.77
C GLY A 92 -21.07 1.53 -16.28
N PRO A 93 -22.05 1.88 -15.41
CA PRO A 93 -21.80 2.03 -13.98
C PRO A 93 -21.58 0.66 -13.33
N TYR A 94 -20.32 0.24 -13.22
CA TYR A 94 -19.90 -0.88 -12.38
C TYR A 94 -19.17 -0.33 -11.17
N ARG A 95 -19.87 -0.21 -10.03
CA ARG A 95 -19.29 0.28 -8.77
C ARG A 95 -19.43 -0.80 -7.71
N ILE A 96 -18.36 -1.54 -7.45
CA ILE A 96 -18.26 -2.30 -6.20
C ILE A 96 -17.78 -1.29 -5.15
N GLU A 97 -18.68 -0.44 -4.67
CA GLU A 97 -18.39 0.33 -3.46
C GLU A 97 -18.41 -0.62 -2.27
N THR A 98 -17.27 -1.17 -1.88
CA THR A 98 -17.08 -1.48 -0.47
C THR A 98 -16.84 -0.16 0.24
N LYS A 99 -17.90 0.42 0.82
CA LYS A 99 -17.73 1.34 1.95
C LYS A 99 -17.05 0.54 3.05
N VAL A 100 -15.78 0.85 3.31
CA VAL A 100 -15.07 0.39 4.50
C VAL A 100 -15.30 1.38 5.61
#